data_AF-A0A943E9K1-F1
#
_entry.id   AF-A0A943E9K1-F1
#
_cell.length_a   1.000
_cell.length_b   1.000
_cell.length_c   1.000
_cell.angle_alpha   90.00
_cell.angle_beta   90.00
_cell.angle_gamma   90.00
#
_symmetry.space_group_name_H-M   'P 1'
#
loop_
_entity.id
_entity.type
_entity.pdbx_description
1 polymer ?
#
loop_
_entity_poly.entity_id
_entity_poly.type
_entity_poly.pdbx_seq_one_letter_code
_entity_poly.pdbx_strand_id
1 'polypeptide(L)'
;MSLTANLVGFGWVWTLLGALFIALMMYLASEANMQRFLHLLQLESYQLDGYGRSVKRNARMDVWPAWGCALVYAALCLGGFVLQAVLQAALYNLIVGALALCLFVAICLETGKRKKQQKQKKEYVRTDRMKRLERCTKMVLAAVSLICVLLGWAVIAMTIDSSVMVAALGCFVAAILSALPVCMLPQWVVLAAMLRQRPEQKINRRFVEDAVRIIDSRDDLIRVGITGSYGKTSTKFVLGTILQEKYDVLVPPSSYNTPMGVTRVIREMLNDKHEVFVCEMGARRCGEIKELCDIAKPKYGILTSIGNQHLETFGSIENIQKTKYELMQSLPADGKAFFPADGALCEDLYRQHTGPKCLFGLTEDCDVRAVNLDVGPFGSEFDLQIRGADSVHCTTELLGKHNIMNVLGCAAAAYELGLTLEQIAAGIQKAEPVEHRLQLINPNNGTLVIDDAFNSNPNGTKAAMEVLSMYTQFRKICVTPGMVELGEKEEEENQAFGERMAAVCQFVILVGQTRAIPIKRGLLKAGFPEENIFVGDNLDQATEILGALIRPGDVVLFENDLPDHYEH
;
A
#
# COMPACT_ATOMS: atom_id res chain seq x y z
N MET A 1 49.66 -39.07 20.50
CA MET A 1 48.78 -38.58 21.58
C MET A 1 47.51 -38.05 20.92
N SER A 2 46.36 -38.64 21.23
CA SER A 2 45.08 -38.22 20.65
C SER A 2 44.80 -36.74 20.99
N LEU A 3 44.24 -35.99 20.05
CA LEU A 3 43.79 -34.61 20.30
C LEU A 3 42.78 -34.53 21.46
N THR A 4 42.11 -35.64 21.76
CA THR A 4 41.26 -35.82 22.93
C THR A 4 41.99 -35.57 24.25
N ALA A 5 43.30 -35.86 24.36
CA ALA A 5 44.08 -35.58 25.58
C ALA A 5 44.33 -34.08 25.81
N ASN A 6 44.42 -33.27 24.75
CA ASN A 6 44.60 -31.81 24.85
C ASN A 6 43.26 -31.07 25.07
N LEU A 7 42.14 -31.62 24.60
CA LEU A 7 40.80 -31.13 24.92
C LEU A 7 40.40 -31.39 26.39
N VAL A 8 40.91 -32.48 26.99
CA VAL A 8 40.73 -32.76 28.42
C VAL A 8 41.48 -31.75 29.31
N GLY A 9 42.61 -31.19 28.84
CA GLY A 9 43.38 -30.18 29.57
C GLY A 9 42.74 -28.78 29.62
N PHE A 10 41.85 -28.46 28.68
CA PHE A 10 41.13 -27.18 28.65
C PHE A 10 39.75 -27.21 29.30
N GLY A 11 39.21 -28.35 29.74
CA GLY A 11 37.94 -28.43 30.47
C GLY A 11 36.68 -28.05 29.66
N TRP A 12 35.58 -28.77 29.88
CA TRP A 12 34.27 -28.53 29.22
C TRP A 12 33.72 -27.11 29.41
N VAL A 13 34.22 -26.38 30.41
CA VAL A 13 33.86 -24.98 30.68
C VAL A 13 34.35 -24.05 29.57
N TRP A 14 35.58 -24.25 29.08
CA TRP A 14 36.16 -23.34 28.07
C TRP A 14 35.59 -23.57 26.68
N THR A 15 35.21 -24.79 26.34
CA THR A 15 34.49 -25.09 25.09
C THR A 15 33.09 -24.47 25.11
N LEU A 16 32.38 -24.56 26.25
CA LEU A 16 31.10 -23.90 26.43
C LEU A 16 31.21 -22.37 26.32
N LEU A 17 32.21 -21.76 26.97
CA LEU A 17 32.46 -20.32 26.89
C LEU A 17 32.77 -19.87 25.45
N GLY A 18 33.58 -20.65 24.71
CA GLY A 18 33.85 -20.40 23.29
C GLY A 18 32.59 -20.49 22.43
N ALA A 19 31.74 -21.50 22.64
CA ALA A 19 30.45 -21.62 21.95
C ALA A 19 29.54 -20.42 22.23
N LEU A 20 29.42 -20.01 23.50
CA LEU A 20 28.63 -18.85 23.88
C LEU A 20 29.18 -17.55 23.27
N PHE A 21 30.51 -17.40 23.21
CA PHE A 21 31.14 -16.25 22.57
C PHE A 21 30.83 -16.18 21.06
N ILE A 22 30.97 -17.30 20.34
CA ILE A 22 30.63 -17.36 18.91
C ILE A 22 29.14 -17.06 18.71
N ALA A 23 28.26 -17.63 19.53
CA ALA A 23 26.82 -17.40 19.45
C ALA A 23 26.48 -15.92 19.70
N LEU A 24 27.12 -15.27 20.68
CA LEU A 24 26.96 -13.84 20.94
C LEU A 24 27.43 -13.01 19.76
N MET A 25 28.59 -13.32 19.18
CA MET A 25 29.13 -12.61 18.02
C MET A 25 28.22 -12.72 16.79
N MET A 26 27.66 -13.91 16.55
CA MET A 26 26.68 -14.13 15.47
C MET A 26 25.37 -13.40 15.73
N TYR A 27 24.90 -13.39 16.98
CA TYR A 27 23.72 -12.62 17.38
C TYR A 27 23.92 -11.12 17.13
N LEU A 28 25.06 -10.54 17.52
CA LEU A 28 25.37 -9.13 17.32
C LEU A 28 25.45 -8.77 15.83
N ALA A 29 26.07 -9.64 15.01
CA ALA A 29 26.12 -9.47 13.56
C ALA A 29 24.73 -9.48 12.92
N SER A 30 23.84 -10.38 13.36
CA SER A 30 22.45 -10.44 12.91
C SER A 30 21.64 -9.22 13.35
N GLU A 31 21.75 -8.81 14.62
CA GLU A 31 21.04 -7.65 15.16
C GLU A 31 21.39 -6.36 14.41
N ALA A 32 22.66 -6.18 14.03
CA ALA A 32 23.12 -5.04 13.26
C ALA A 32 22.41 -4.89 11.89
N ASN A 33 22.02 -6.02 11.28
CA ASN A 33 21.40 -6.09 9.96
C ASN A 33 19.88 -6.27 9.99
N MET A 34 19.30 -6.64 11.14
CA MET A 34 17.89 -7.00 11.28
C MET A 34 16.93 -5.87 10.89
N GLN A 35 17.29 -4.62 11.22
CA GLN A 35 16.41 -3.46 10.99
C GLN A 35 16.03 -3.32 9.50
N ARG A 36 16.94 -3.62 8.57
CA ARG A 36 16.66 -3.55 7.12
C ARG A 36 15.50 -4.49 6.74
N PHE A 37 15.53 -5.72 7.23
CA PHE A 37 14.52 -6.72 6.93
C PHE A 37 13.20 -6.46 7.66
N LEU A 38 13.25 -5.96 8.90
CA LEU A 38 12.05 -5.48 9.58
C LEU A 38 11.40 -4.31 8.84
N HIS A 39 12.23 -3.42 8.25
CA HIS A 39 11.73 -2.31 7.46
C HIS A 39 11.10 -2.77 6.15
N LEU A 40 11.71 -3.71 5.42
CA LEU A 40 11.09 -4.31 4.24
C LEU A 40 9.72 -4.93 4.56
N LEU A 41 9.60 -5.62 5.69
CA LEU A 41 8.31 -6.17 6.13
C LEU A 41 7.29 -5.07 6.49
N GLN A 42 7.75 -3.95 7.05
CA GLN A 42 6.90 -2.80 7.36
C GLN A 42 6.37 -2.12 6.10
N LEU A 43 7.21 -1.95 5.08
CA LEU A 43 6.82 -1.36 3.79
C LEU A 43 5.75 -2.21 3.10
N GLU A 44 5.84 -3.53 3.23
CA GLU A 44 4.86 -4.50 2.71
C GLU A 44 3.64 -4.67 3.63
N SER A 45 3.38 -3.72 4.54
CA SER A 45 2.24 -3.75 5.47
C SER A 45 2.14 -5.06 6.27
N TYR A 46 3.28 -5.67 6.59
CA TYR A 46 3.42 -6.94 7.30
C TYR A 46 2.83 -8.16 6.57
N GLN A 47 2.65 -8.09 5.25
CA GLN A 47 2.26 -9.22 4.42
C GLN A 47 3.48 -10.06 4.03
N LEU A 48 3.44 -11.37 4.31
CA LEU A 48 4.59 -12.26 4.10
C LEU A 48 4.89 -12.49 2.61
N ASP A 49 3.87 -12.54 1.75
CA ASP A 49 4.05 -12.75 0.31
C ASP A 49 4.72 -11.55 -0.36
N GLY A 50 4.25 -10.33 -0.03
CA GLY A 50 4.88 -9.08 -0.46
C GLY A 50 6.32 -8.97 0.03
N TYR A 51 6.55 -9.29 1.31
CA TYR A 51 7.88 -9.35 1.90
C TYR A 51 8.84 -10.28 1.13
N GLY A 52 8.40 -11.49 0.79
CA GLY A 52 9.20 -12.44 0.02
C GLY A 52 9.62 -11.90 -1.35
N ARG A 53 8.69 -11.26 -2.07
CA ARG A 53 8.97 -10.60 -3.36
C ARG A 53 9.97 -9.46 -3.19
N SER A 54 9.79 -8.61 -2.17
CA SER A 54 10.69 -7.50 -1.87
C SER A 54 12.10 -7.94 -1.49
N VAL A 55 12.23 -9.02 -0.71
CA VAL A 55 13.54 -9.63 -0.37
C VAL A 55 14.20 -10.20 -1.63
N LYS A 56 13.46 -10.90 -2.49
CA LYS A 56 13.98 -11.45 -3.75
C LYS A 56 14.50 -10.35 -4.68
N ARG A 57 13.74 -9.25 -4.82
CA ARG A 57 14.12 -8.07 -5.62
C ARG A 57 15.42 -7.43 -5.12
N ASN A 58 15.60 -7.35 -3.81
CA ASN A 58 16.78 -6.75 -3.18
C ASN A 58 17.90 -7.76 -2.86
N ALA A 59 17.77 -9.03 -3.25
CA ALA A 59 18.64 -10.11 -2.76
C ALA A 59 20.13 -9.87 -3.06
N ARG A 60 20.45 -9.26 -4.22
CA ARG A 60 21.83 -8.94 -4.61
C ARG A 60 22.51 -7.98 -3.63
N MET A 61 21.77 -7.00 -3.13
CA MET A 61 22.29 -5.99 -2.21
C MET A 61 22.18 -6.44 -0.75
N ASP A 62 21.07 -7.11 -0.40
CA ASP A 62 20.72 -7.35 0.99
C ASP A 62 21.09 -8.73 1.53
N VAL A 63 21.11 -9.76 0.68
CA VAL A 63 21.23 -11.17 1.09
C VAL A 63 22.53 -11.81 0.62
N TRP A 64 22.89 -11.67 -0.67
CA TRP A 64 24.07 -12.33 -1.24
C TRP A 64 25.40 -11.93 -0.60
N PRO A 65 25.65 -10.66 -0.20
CA PRO A 65 26.91 -10.30 0.45
C PRO A 65 27.13 -11.05 1.76
N ALA A 66 26.07 -11.34 2.53
CA ALA A 66 26.18 -12.11 3.77
C ALA A 66 26.62 -13.56 3.50
N TRP A 67 26.06 -14.20 2.47
CA TRP A 67 26.47 -15.54 2.03
C TRP A 67 27.92 -15.56 1.51
N GLY A 68 28.31 -14.57 0.71
CA GLY A 68 29.69 -14.42 0.25
C GLY A 68 30.68 -14.29 1.40
N CYS A 69 30.38 -13.45 2.39
CA CYS A 69 31.21 -13.29 3.58
C CYS A 69 31.26 -14.57 4.43
N ALA A 70 30.15 -15.30 4.54
CA ALA A 70 30.09 -16.56 5.29
C ALA A 70 30.93 -17.67 4.62
N LEU A 71 30.94 -17.73 3.29
CA LEU A 71 31.81 -18.65 2.54
C LEU A 71 33.29 -18.33 2.76
N VAL A 72 33.67 -17.04 2.73
CA VAL A 72 35.05 -16.61 3.05
C VAL A 72 35.41 -16.97 4.48
N TYR A 73 34.53 -16.69 5.45
CA TYR A 73 34.71 -17.08 6.85
C TYR A 73 34.92 -18.59 7.01
N ALA A 74 34.07 -19.42 6.40
CA ALA A 74 34.19 -20.86 6.48
C ALA A 74 35.46 -21.39 5.79
N ALA A 75 35.85 -20.80 4.65
CA ALA A 75 37.10 -21.14 3.96
C ALA A 75 38.34 -20.81 4.80
N LEU A 76 38.34 -19.68 5.52
CA LEU A 76 39.42 -19.32 6.44
C LEU A 76 39.49 -20.29 7.63
N CYS A 77 38.36 -20.71 8.20
CA CYS A 77 38.33 -21.74 9.24
C CYS A 77 38.87 -23.08 8.74
N LEU A 78 38.51 -23.50 7.52
CA LEU A 78 39.06 -24.69 6.89
C LEU A 78 40.58 -24.58 6.69
N GLY A 79 41.06 -23.45 6.15
CA GLY A 79 42.48 -23.19 5.95
C GLY A 79 43.28 -23.18 7.26
N GLY A 80 42.72 -22.60 8.31
CA GLY A 80 43.29 -22.62 9.66
C GLY A 80 43.47 -24.04 10.20
N PHE A 81 42.49 -24.92 9.99
CA PHE A 81 42.57 -26.32 10.37
C PHE A 81 43.65 -27.09 9.58
N VAL A 82 43.72 -26.88 8.26
CA VAL A 82 44.75 -27.50 7.41
C VAL A 82 46.15 -27.04 7.83
N LEU A 83 46.33 -25.74 8.11
CA LEU A 83 47.60 -25.20 8.60
C LEU A 83 48.01 -25.81 9.95
N GLN A 84 47.07 -25.99 10.88
CA GLN A 84 47.34 -26.69 12.12
C GLN A 84 47.88 -28.10 11.87
N ALA A 85 47.28 -28.84 10.93
CA ALA A 85 47.70 -30.21 10.62
C ALA A 85 49.09 -30.26 9.99
N VAL A 86 49.43 -29.30 9.12
CA VAL A 86 50.75 -29.22 8.45
C VAL A 86 51.85 -28.77 9.42
N LEU A 87 51.59 -27.75 10.23
CA LEU A 87 52.57 -27.14 11.13
C LEU A 87 52.66 -27.82 12.50
N GLN A 88 51.81 -28.83 12.76
CA GLN A 88 51.71 -29.56 14.03
C GLN A 88 51.52 -28.63 15.25
N ALA A 89 50.88 -27.48 15.06
CA ALA A 89 50.74 -26.46 16.08
C ALA A 89 49.26 -26.10 16.29
N ALA A 90 48.71 -26.54 17.43
CA ALA A 90 47.28 -26.43 17.76
C ALA A 90 46.74 -25.00 17.87
N LEU A 91 47.62 -24.02 18.12
CA LEU A 91 47.24 -22.61 18.28
C LEU A 91 46.78 -21.94 16.96
N TYR A 92 47.24 -22.41 15.80
CA TYR A 92 46.96 -21.74 14.53
C TYR A 92 45.49 -21.77 14.13
N ASN A 93 44.80 -22.90 14.28
CA ASN A 93 43.37 -23.00 13.96
C ASN A 93 42.53 -22.07 14.85
N LEU A 94 42.85 -22.01 16.15
CA LEU A 94 42.16 -21.12 17.08
C LEU A 94 42.36 -19.64 16.71
N ILE A 95 43.60 -19.24 16.41
CA ILE A 95 43.92 -17.85 16.04
C ILE A 95 43.28 -17.48 14.70
N VAL A 96 43.44 -18.31 13.67
CA VAL A 96 42.88 -18.05 12.34
C VAL A 96 41.35 -18.04 12.40
N GLY A 97 40.73 -18.98 13.11
CA GLY A 97 39.28 -19.02 13.31
C GLY A 97 38.75 -17.79 14.07
N ALA A 98 39.43 -17.35 15.13
CA ALA A 98 39.05 -16.15 15.87
C ALA A 98 39.19 -14.88 15.01
N LEU A 99 40.27 -14.73 14.24
CA LEU A 99 40.45 -13.62 13.31
C LEU A 99 39.40 -13.63 12.20
N ALA A 100 39.09 -14.80 11.64
CA ALA A 100 38.05 -14.95 10.62
C ALA A 100 36.66 -14.58 11.16
N LEU A 101 36.34 -14.99 12.39
CA LEU A 101 35.10 -14.63 13.08
C LEU A 101 35.01 -13.13 13.31
N CYS A 102 36.06 -12.51 13.85
CA CYS A 102 36.12 -11.08 14.09
C CYS A 102 35.98 -10.28 12.79
N LEU A 103 36.65 -10.71 11.72
CA LEU A 103 36.55 -10.08 10.40
C LEU A 103 35.12 -10.18 9.84
N PHE A 104 34.52 -11.37 9.88
CA PHE A 104 33.15 -11.59 9.44
C PHE A 104 32.17 -10.68 10.18
N VAL A 105 32.26 -10.65 11.51
CA VAL A 105 31.38 -9.83 12.35
C VAL A 105 31.61 -8.34 12.12
N ALA A 106 32.87 -7.90 11.96
CA ALA A 106 33.19 -6.50 11.63
C ALA A 106 32.58 -6.08 10.30
N ILE A 107 32.65 -6.92 9.26
CA ILE A 107 32.01 -6.67 7.97
C ILE A 107 30.48 -6.58 8.13
N CYS A 108 29.87 -7.48 8.89
CA CYS A 108 28.43 -7.45 9.17
C CYS A 108 28.00 -6.18 9.94
N LEU A 109 28.78 -5.73 10.91
CA LEU A 109 28.50 -4.50 11.66
C LEU A 109 28.61 -3.26 10.76
N GLU A 110 29.64 -3.20 9.91
CA GLU A 110 29.85 -2.10 8.96
C GLU A 110 28.77 -2.04 7.89
N THR A 111 28.41 -3.18 7.30
CA THR A 111 27.28 -3.28 6.35
C THR A 111 25.96 -2.88 7.01
N GLY A 112 25.71 -3.32 8.24
CA GLY A 112 24.53 -2.91 9.02
C GLY A 112 24.47 -1.39 9.24
N LYS A 113 25.59 -0.75 9.56
CA LYS A 113 25.68 0.72 9.69
C LYS A 113 25.37 1.43 8.38
N ARG A 114 25.98 1.00 7.27
CA ARG A 114 25.75 1.59 5.94
C ARG A 114 24.27 1.50 5.52
N LYS A 115 23.63 0.35 5.75
CA LYS A 115 22.20 0.15 5.48
C LYS A 115 21.30 1.08 6.29
N LYS A 116 21.69 1.45 7.51
CA LYS A 116 20.95 2.41 8.34
C LYS A 116 21.13 3.86 7.88
N GLN A 117 22.25 4.18 7.22
CA GLN A 117 22.56 5.52 6.73
C GLN A 117 22.00 5.82 5.33
N GLN A 118 21.56 4.79 4.60
CA GLN A 118 20.89 4.98 3.31
C GLN A 118 19.58 5.74 3.52
N LYS A 119 19.44 6.89 2.83
CA LYS A 119 18.17 7.62 2.76
C LYS A 119 17.13 6.72 2.10
N GLN A 120 15.99 6.55 2.76
CA GLN A 120 14.85 5.80 2.24
C GLN A 120 13.68 6.77 2.08
N LYS A 121 12.91 6.62 0.99
CA LYS A 121 11.75 7.49 0.69
C LYS A 121 10.73 7.49 1.84
N LYS A 122 10.48 6.32 2.44
CA LYS A 122 9.69 6.16 3.67
C LYS A 122 10.59 5.78 4.84
N GLU A 123 10.44 6.48 5.95
CA GLU A 123 11.25 6.25 7.15
C GLU A 123 10.78 5.02 7.94
N TYR A 124 11.72 4.38 8.63
CA TYR A 124 11.44 3.28 9.53
C TYR A 124 10.76 3.78 10.81
N VAL A 125 9.45 3.57 10.94
CA VAL A 125 8.66 4.03 12.09
C VAL A 125 8.58 2.94 13.18
N ARG A 126 9.07 3.25 14.38
CA ARG A 126 9.01 2.34 15.55
C ARG A 126 7.65 2.34 16.25
N THR A 127 6.64 1.80 15.58
CA THR A 127 5.31 1.55 16.16
C THR A 127 5.35 0.50 17.28
N ASP A 128 4.34 0.44 18.15
CA ASP A 128 4.31 -0.58 19.20
C ASP A 128 4.22 -2.01 18.66
N ARG A 129 3.53 -2.21 17.52
CA ARG A 129 3.56 -3.47 16.76
C ARG A 129 4.97 -3.82 16.33
N MET A 130 5.70 -2.85 15.77
CA MET A 130 7.09 -3.04 15.35
C MET A 130 8.00 -3.34 16.55
N LYS A 131 7.88 -2.62 17.68
CA LYS A 131 8.66 -2.91 18.91
C LYS A 131 8.40 -4.33 19.43
N ARG A 132 7.16 -4.82 19.36
CA ARG A 132 6.84 -6.21 19.73
C ARG A 132 7.48 -7.21 18.78
N LEU A 133 7.41 -6.96 17.47
CA LEU A 133 8.03 -7.80 16.46
C LEU A 133 9.55 -7.82 16.58
N GLU A 134 10.18 -6.66 16.72
CA GLU A 134 11.63 -6.50 16.92
C GLU A 134 12.10 -7.31 18.13
N ARG A 135 11.42 -7.20 19.28
CA ARG A 135 11.73 -8.02 20.47
C ARG A 135 11.62 -9.51 20.17
N CYS A 136 10.58 -9.93 19.44
CA CYS A 136 10.42 -11.34 19.07
C CYS A 136 11.55 -11.81 18.15
N THR A 137 11.93 -10.99 17.16
CA THR A 137 13.02 -11.31 16.25
C THR A 137 14.35 -11.41 16.99
N LYS A 138 14.65 -10.53 17.96
CA LYS A 138 15.85 -10.64 18.80
C LYS A 138 15.87 -11.95 19.60
N MET A 139 14.74 -12.37 20.18
CA MET A 139 14.65 -13.65 20.88
C MET A 139 14.88 -14.85 19.93
N VAL A 140 14.28 -14.81 18.73
CA VAL A 140 14.49 -15.84 17.69
C VAL A 140 15.97 -15.89 17.29
N LEU A 141 16.60 -14.75 17.03
CA LEU A 141 18.01 -14.69 16.66
C LEU A 141 18.92 -15.20 17.77
N ALA A 142 18.69 -14.84 19.03
CA ALA A 142 19.47 -15.35 20.15
C ALA A 142 19.38 -16.89 20.26
N ALA A 143 18.17 -17.44 20.13
CA ALA A 143 17.96 -18.89 20.16
C ALA A 143 18.62 -19.60 18.96
N VAL A 144 18.43 -19.08 17.75
CA VAL A 144 19.00 -19.67 16.53
C VAL A 144 20.52 -19.56 16.52
N SER A 145 21.11 -18.44 16.96
CA SER A 145 22.57 -18.31 17.10
C SER A 145 23.15 -19.36 18.04
N LEU A 146 22.49 -19.62 19.17
CA LEU A 146 22.92 -20.67 20.10
C LEU A 146 22.78 -22.07 19.46
N ILE A 147 21.62 -22.39 18.88
CA ILE A 147 21.35 -23.70 18.27
C ILE A 147 22.34 -23.99 17.12
N CYS A 148 22.53 -23.03 16.21
CA CYS A 148 23.45 -23.16 15.07
C CYS A 148 24.89 -23.42 15.50
N VAL A 149 25.35 -22.72 16.55
CA VAL A 149 26.70 -22.94 17.10
C VAL A 149 26.81 -24.31 17.77
N LEU A 150 25.82 -24.72 18.57
CA LEU A 150 25.81 -26.05 19.19
C LEU A 150 25.79 -27.19 18.15
N LEU A 151 25.05 -27.02 17.05
CA LEU A 151 25.06 -27.96 15.92
C LEU A 151 26.43 -27.98 15.24
N GLY A 152 27.06 -26.83 15.02
CA GLY A 152 28.42 -26.75 14.49
C GLY A 152 29.43 -27.46 15.40
N TRP A 153 29.32 -27.28 16.71
CA TRP A 153 30.13 -28.00 17.69
C TRP A 153 29.91 -29.51 17.65
N ALA A 154 28.66 -29.97 17.50
CA ALA A 154 28.37 -31.40 17.35
C ALA A 154 29.03 -31.97 16.08
N VAL A 155 29.00 -31.23 14.97
CA VAL A 155 29.70 -31.62 13.73
C VAL A 155 31.21 -31.74 13.96
N ILE A 156 31.84 -30.75 14.60
CA ILE A 156 33.27 -30.80 14.92
C ILE A 156 33.59 -32.00 15.81
N ALA A 157 32.80 -32.24 16.85
CA ALA A 157 33.01 -33.36 17.76
C ALA A 157 32.93 -34.73 17.05
N MET A 158 32.07 -34.87 16.03
CA MET A 158 31.96 -36.10 15.24
C MET A 158 33.12 -36.28 14.25
N THR A 159 33.73 -35.20 13.76
CA THR A 159 34.74 -35.27 12.69
C THR A 159 36.18 -35.14 13.20
N ILE A 160 36.41 -34.63 14.41
CA ILE A 160 37.76 -34.24 14.87
C ILE A 160 38.76 -35.40 14.98
N ASP A 161 38.28 -36.61 15.30
CA ASP A 161 39.12 -37.82 15.40
C ASP A 161 39.23 -38.59 14.06
N SER A 162 38.64 -38.06 12.99
CA SER A 162 38.71 -38.64 11.63
C SER A 162 39.99 -38.21 10.89
N SER A 163 40.07 -38.48 9.58
CA SER A 163 41.17 -37.96 8.75
C SER A 163 41.19 -36.43 8.73
N VAL A 164 42.38 -35.84 8.50
CA VAL A 164 42.57 -34.38 8.43
C VAL A 164 41.59 -33.71 7.47
N MET A 165 41.31 -34.34 6.33
CA MET A 165 40.36 -33.85 5.34
C MET A 165 38.91 -33.82 5.88
N VAL A 166 38.49 -34.87 6.58
CA VAL A 166 37.13 -34.96 7.15
C VAL A 166 36.97 -33.95 8.30
N ALA A 167 37.98 -33.81 9.16
CA ALA A 167 37.97 -32.84 10.24
C ALA A 167 37.95 -31.39 9.71
N ALA A 168 38.73 -31.08 8.67
CA ALA A 168 38.74 -29.78 8.02
C ALA A 168 37.38 -29.42 7.39
N LEU A 169 36.72 -30.40 6.74
CA LEU A 169 35.37 -30.23 6.22
C LEU A 169 34.35 -30.02 7.33
N GLY A 170 34.49 -30.73 8.47
CA GLY A 170 33.67 -30.50 9.66
C GLY A 170 33.77 -29.07 10.18
N CYS A 171 34.99 -28.50 10.24
CA CYS A 171 35.19 -27.09 10.61
C CYS A 171 34.54 -26.12 9.61
N PHE A 172 34.62 -26.40 8.31
CA PHE A 172 33.94 -25.62 7.28
C PHE A 172 32.41 -25.63 7.48
N VAL A 173 31.83 -26.82 7.65
CA VAL A 173 30.39 -26.98 7.88
C VAL A 173 29.95 -26.28 9.16
N ALA A 174 30.72 -26.42 10.25
CA ALA A 174 30.44 -25.75 11.51
C ALA A 174 30.48 -24.22 11.39
N ALA A 175 31.44 -23.68 10.62
CA ALA A 175 31.51 -22.25 10.33
C ALA A 175 30.30 -21.77 9.53
N ILE A 176 29.90 -22.50 8.48
CA ILE A 176 28.67 -22.19 7.72
C ILE A 176 27.44 -22.24 8.61
N LEU A 177 27.28 -23.29 9.43
CA LEU A 177 26.17 -23.42 10.38
C LEU A 177 26.13 -22.21 11.33
N SER A 178 27.27 -21.82 11.90
CA SER A 178 27.35 -20.67 12.80
C SER A 178 26.94 -19.34 12.14
N ALA A 179 27.13 -19.20 10.82
CA ALA A 179 26.79 -17.99 10.06
C ALA A 179 25.31 -17.93 9.61
N LEU A 180 24.54 -19.02 9.69
CA LEU A 180 23.12 -19.06 9.31
C LEU A 180 22.21 -18.02 9.99
N PRO A 181 22.41 -17.61 11.26
CA PRO A 181 21.64 -16.52 11.87
C PRO A 181 21.73 -15.21 11.09
N VAL A 182 22.86 -14.96 10.40
CA VAL A 182 23.08 -13.75 9.59
C VAL A 182 22.62 -13.98 8.16
N CYS A 183 22.98 -15.12 7.56
CA CYS A 183 22.70 -15.42 6.15
C CYS A 183 21.22 -15.69 5.85
N MET A 184 20.48 -16.21 6.83
CA MET A 184 19.04 -16.51 6.73
C MET A 184 18.18 -15.54 7.53
N LEU A 185 18.70 -14.33 7.78
CA LEU A 185 17.99 -13.28 8.51
C LEU A 185 16.59 -12.96 7.99
N PRO A 186 16.31 -12.95 6.66
CA PRO A 186 14.95 -12.79 6.16
C PRO A 186 13.98 -13.87 6.68
N GLN A 187 14.43 -15.12 6.71
CA GLN A 187 13.63 -16.27 7.15
C GLN A 187 13.36 -16.20 8.66
N TRP A 188 14.33 -15.73 9.45
CA TRP A 188 14.15 -15.53 10.89
C TRP A 188 13.16 -14.41 11.21
N VAL A 189 13.12 -13.35 10.38
CA VAL A 189 12.09 -12.30 10.46
C VAL A 189 10.71 -12.87 10.14
N VAL A 190 10.58 -13.71 9.10
CA VAL A 190 9.31 -14.39 8.77
C VAL A 190 8.86 -15.27 9.92
N LEU A 191 9.76 -16.08 10.50
CA LEU A 191 9.44 -16.92 11.65
C LEU A 191 8.94 -16.08 12.84
N ALA A 192 9.64 -14.97 13.15
CA ALA A 192 9.21 -14.06 14.21
C ALA A 192 7.82 -13.45 13.93
N ALA A 193 7.54 -13.08 12.67
CA ALA A 193 6.24 -12.56 12.25
C ALA A 193 5.13 -13.62 12.39
N MET A 194 5.38 -14.87 12.01
CA MET A 194 4.44 -16.00 12.17
C MET A 194 4.14 -16.28 13.65
N LEU A 195 5.17 -16.32 14.49
CA LEU A 195 5.01 -16.49 15.95
C LEU A 195 4.18 -15.36 16.57
N ARG A 196 4.30 -14.14 16.02
CA ARG A 196 3.57 -12.96 16.49
C ARG A 196 2.19 -12.78 15.89
N GLN A 197 1.84 -13.49 14.81
CA GLN A 197 0.58 -13.31 14.09
C GLN A 197 -0.64 -13.50 15.01
N ARG A 198 -0.70 -14.61 15.77
CA ARG A 198 -1.82 -14.92 16.66
C ARG A 198 -1.96 -13.93 17.83
N PRO A 199 -0.90 -13.62 18.61
CA PRO A 199 -0.99 -12.58 19.62
C PRO A 199 -1.42 -11.22 19.06
N GLU A 200 -0.93 -10.85 17.87
CA GLU A 200 -1.27 -9.57 17.24
C GLU A 200 -2.74 -9.52 16.81
N GLN A 201 -3.27 -10.61 16.23
CA GLN A 201 -4.70 -10.74 15.92
C GLN A 201 -5.58 -10.60 17.16
N LYS A 202 -5.17 -11.18 18.30
CA LYS A 202 -5.89 -11.02 19.58
C LYS A 202 -5.89 -9.57 20.07
N ILE A 203 -4.77 -8.86 19.91
CA ILE A 203 -4.67 -7.44 20.27
C ILE A 203 -5.60 -6.61 19.37
N ASN A 204 -5.52 -6.81 18.05
CA ASN A 204 -6.39 -6.13 17.09
C ASN A 204 -7.87 -6.38 17.37
N ARG A 205 -8.24 -7.63 17.66
CA ARG A 205 -9.61 -8.01 17.98
C ARG A 205 -10.15 -7.26 19.20
N ARG A 206 -9.36 -7.06 20.25
CA ARG A 206 -9.77 -6.26 21.42
C ARG A 206 -10.08 -4.82 21.04
N PHE A 207 -9.26 -4.21 20.17
CA PHE A 207 -9.54 -2.87 19.69
C PHE A 207 -10.81 -2.82 18.84
N VAL A 208 -11.04 -3.82 17.98
CA VAL A 208 -12.28 -3.92 17.21
C VAL A 208 -13.49 -4.06 18.13
N GLU A 209 -13.41 -4.93 19.15
CA GLU A 209 -14.46 -5.11 20.16
C GLU A 209 -14.73 -3.81 20.94
N ASP A 210 -13.69 -3.06 21.30
CA ASP A 210 -13.84 -1.73 21.90
C ASP A 210 -14.59 -0.76 20.96
N ALA A 211 -14.23 -0.71 19.67
CA ALA A 211 -14.88 0.15 18.70
C ALA A 211 -16.35 -0.21 18.50
N VAL A 212 -16.66 -1.51 18.40
CA VAL A 212 -18.05 -2.01 18.31
C VAL A 212 -18.84 -1.61 19.56
N ARG A 213 -18.25 -1.70 20.76
CA ARG A 213 -18.91 -1.24 22.00
C ARG A 213 -19.22 0.25 21.99
N ILE A 214 -18.32 1.08 21.44
CA ILE A 214 -18.56 2.53 21.28
C ILE A 214 -19.75 2.75 20.33
N ILE A 215 -19.74 2.10 19.16
CA ILE A 215 -20.83 2.21 18.19
C ILE A 215 -22.17 1.73 18.77
N ASP A 216 -22.17 0.63 19.51
CA ASP A 216 -23.38 0.06 20.13
C ASP A 216 -23.90 0.89 21.31
N SER A 217 -23.08 1.78 21.87
CA SER A 217 -23.51 2.73 22.89
C SER A 217 -24.14 4.01 22.33
N ARG A 218 -24.16 4.16 20.99
CA ARG A 218 -24.57 5.37 20.26
C ARG A 218 -25.77 5.08 19.34
N ASP A 219 -26.92 4.79 19.94
CA ASP A 219 -28.18 4.58 19.19
C ASP A 219 -28.65 5.86 18.45
N ASP A 220 -28.21 7.01 18.92
CA ASP A 220 -28.44 8.34 18.35
C ASP A 220 -27.59 8.62 17.09
N LEU A 221 -26.48 7.89 16.91
CA LEU A 221 -25.53 8.14 15.82
C LEU A 221 -26.04 7.59 14.49
N ILE A 222 -26.20 8.50 13.53
CA ILE A 222 -26.51 8.20 12.14
C ILE A 222 -25.23 7.68 11.48
N ARG A 223 -25.29 6.50 10.87
CA ARG A 223 -24.11 5.82 10.30
C ARG A 223 -24.30 5.61 8.82
N VAL A 224 -23.41 6.19 8.01
CA VAL A 224 -23.43 6.09 6.54
C VAL A 224 -22.18 5.34 6.07
N GLY A 225 -22.37 4.21 5.42
CA GLY A 225 -21.30 3.46 4.74
C GLY A 225 -21.19 3.89 3.28
N ILE A 226 -19.97 4.03 2.77
CA ILE A 226 -19.70 4.35 1.36
C ILE A 226 -18.76 3.29 0.80
N THR A 227 -19.15 2.64 -0.30
CA THR A 227 -18.27 1.70 -1.00
C THR A 227 -18.35 1.83 -2.51
N GLY A 228 -17.41 1.20 -3.19
CA GLY A 228 -17.31 1.16 -4.64
C GLY A 228 -15.88 0.94 -5.10
N SER A 229 -15.69 0.87 -6.41
CA SER A 229 -14.37 0.74 -7.03
C SER A 229 -13.67 2.10 -7.01
N TYR A 230 -14.38 3.15 -7.44
CA TYR A 230 -13.85 4.52 -7.55
C TYR A 230 -14.76 5.53 -6.86
N GLY A 231 -14.33 6.77 -6.68
CA GLY A 231 -15.17 7.85 -6.12
C GLY A 231 -15.39 7.85 -4.60
N LYS A 232 -15.13 6.74 -3.90
CA LYS A 232 -15.37 6.58 -2.44
C LYS A 232 -14.92 7.78 -1.59
N THR A 233 -13.66 8.20 -1.71
CA THR A 233 -13.09 9.27 -0.88
C THR A 233 -13.68 10.63 -1.25
N SER A 234 -13.91 10.90 -2.54
CA SER A 234 -14.60 12.11 -3.00
C SER A 234 -16.02 12.17 -2.44
N THR A 235 -16.80 11.09 -2.59
CA THR A 235 -18.15 10.97 -2.02
C THR A 235 -18.15 11.16 -0.50
N LYS A 236 -17.16 10.60 0.22
CA LYS A 236 -17.03 10.75 1.67
C LYS A 236 -16.87 12.22 2.09
N PHE A 237 -16.00 12.98 1.42
CA PHE A 237 -15.79 14.38 1.74
C PHE A 237 -16.97 15.26 1.31
N VAL A 238 -17.48 15.07 0.08
CA VAL A 238 -18.65 15.80 -0.42
C VAL A 238 -19.87 15.57 0.46
N LEU A 239 -20.18 14.32 0.83
CA LEU A 239 -21.27 14.02 1.75
C LEU A 239 -21.04 14.67 3.10
N GLY A 240 -19.81 14.62 3.61
CA GLY A 240 -19.40 15.29 4.83
C GLY A 240 -19.77 16.78 4.84
N THR A 241 -19.30 17.51 3.82
CA THR A 241 -19.56 18.94 3.66
C THR A 241 -21.05 19.25 3.56
N ILE A 242 -21.82 18.46 2.80
CA ILE A 242 -23.26 18.66 2.67
C ILE A 242 -23.97 18.44 4.02
N LEU A 243 -23.65 17.36 4.72
CA LEU A 243 -24.29 17.04 6.00
C LEU A 243 -23.93 18.03 7.11
N GLN A 244 -22.76 18.68 7.03
CA GLN A 244 -22.34 19.72 7.97
C GLN A 244 -23.22 20.98 7.94
N GLU A 245 -24.07 21.16 6.92
CA GLU A 245 -25.08 22.23 6.91
C GLU A 245 -26.19 22.04 7.96
N LYS A 246 -26.28 20.85 8.56
CA LYS A 246 -27.30 20.51 9.56
C LYS A 246 -26.74 19.78 10.78
N TYR A 247 -25.74 18.93 10.60
CA TYR A 247 -25.27 17.98 11.60
C TYR A 247 -23.81 18.21 12.01
N ASP A 248 -23.46 17.81 13.22
CA ASP A 248 -22.07 17.58 13.60
C ASP A 248 -21.58 16.23 13.02
N VAL A 249 -20.74 16.27 11.97
CA VAL A 249 -20.35 15.08 11.19
C VAL A 249 -18.91 14.66 11.45
N LEU A 250 -18.70 13.39 11.81
CA LEU A 250 -17.38 12.76 11.78
C LEU A 250 -17.04 12.29 10.36
N VAL A 251 -16.15 13.03 9.72
CA VAL A 251 -15.55 12.68 8.42
C VAL A 251 -14.06 12.40 8.63
N PRO A 252 -13.58 11.15 8.48
CA PRO A 252 -12.17 10.85 8.64
C PRO A 252 -11.29 11.66 7.66
N PRO A 253 -10.19 12.29 8.11
CA PRO A 253 -9.42 13.23 7.29
C PRO A 253 -8.58 12.56 6.19
N SER A 254 -8.44 11.24 6.24
CA SER A 254 -7.72 10.46 5.22
C SER A 254 -8.52 9.20 4.88
N SER A 255 -8.03 8.40 3.93
CA SER A 255 -8.68 7.12 3.57
C SER A 255 -8.43 6.08 4.67
N TYR A 256 -9.30 6.03 5.67
CA TYR A 256 -9.34 5.00 6.72
C TYR A 256 -10.40 3.96 6.38
N ASN A 257 -10.10 3.09 5.41
CA ASN A 257 -11.08 2.20 4.79
C ASN A 257 -10.83 0.70 5.03
N THR A 258 -9.97 0.38 6.01
CA THR A 258 -9.67 -0.99 6.46
C THR A 258 -10.23 -1.22 7.87
N PRO A 259 -10.42 -2.48 8.32
CA PRO A 259 -11.00 -2.76 9.65
C PRO A 259 -10.29 -2.06 10.80
N MET A 260 -8.95 -2.09 10.80
CA MET A 260 -8.16 -1.37 11.81
C MET A 260 -8.16 0.15 11.61
N GLY A 261 -8.28 0.64 10.37
CA GLY A 261 -8.43 2.06 10.10
C GLY A 261 -9.73 2.62 10.68
N VAL A 262 -10.86 1.96 10.40
CA VAL A 262 -12.18 2.32 10.94
C VAL A 262 -12.21 2.17 12.46
N THR A 263 -11.62 1.10 13.00
CA THR A 263 -11.46 0.91 14.45
C THR A 263 -10.75 2.09 15.12
N ARG A 264 -9.70 2.62 14.49
CA ARG A 264 -8.97 3.78 15.02
C ARG A 264 -9.80 5.05 14.96
N VAL A 265 -10.49 5.31 13.84
CA VAL A 265 -11.39 6.46 13.71
C VAL A 265 -12.43 6.46 14.84
N ILE A 266 -13.08 5.33 15.07
CA ILE A 266 -14.11 5.20 16.11
C ILE A 266 -13.51 5.43 17.51
N ARG A 267 -12.34 4.87 17.81
CA ARG A 267 -11.76 4.96 19.15
C ARG A 267 -11.05 6.27 19.45
N GLU A 268 -10.48 6.91 18.43
CA GLU A 268 -9.59 8.07 18.58
C GLU A 268 -10.30 9.39 18.23
N MET A 269 -11.34 9.37 17.38
CA MET A 269 -11.95 10.60 16.83
C MET A 269 -13.44 10.75 17.15
N LEU A 270 -14.21 9.65 17.18
CA LEU A 270 -15.63 9.71 17.53
C LEU A 270 -15.81 10.17 18.99
N ASN A 271 -16.77 11.07 19.19
CA ASN A 271 -17.06 11.69 20.48
C ASN A 271 -18.53 12.13 20.50
N ASP A 272 -18.98 12.59 21.66
CA ASP A 272 -20.41 12.75 21.92
C ASP A 272 -21.13 13.79 21.07
N LYS A 273 -20.38 14.74 20.50
CA LYS A 273 -20.93 15.80 19.64
C LYS A 273 -21.35 15.28 18.27
N HIS A 274 -20.73 14.21 17.79
CA HIS A 274 -20.98 13.74 16.43
C HIS A 274 -22.36 13.07 16.32
N GLU A 275 -23.21 13.62 15.45
CA GLU A 275 -24.53 13.10 15.13
C GLU A 275 -24.49 12.15 13.94
N VAL A 276 -23.52 12.36 13.02
CA VAL A 276 -23.33 11.50 11.85
C VAL A 276 -21.90 10.98 11.78
N PHE A 277 -21.75 9.69 11.47
CA PHE A 277 -20.48 9.07 11.12
C PHE A 277 -20.49 8.59 9.67
N VAL A 278 -19.61 9.17 8.85
CA VAL A 278 -19.40 8.77 7.45
C VAL A 278 -18.20 7.83 7.35
N CYS A 279 -18.46 6.58 6.98
CA CYS A 279 -17.46 5.51 6.93
C CYS A 279 -17.17 5.09 5.48
N GLU A 280 -15.96 5.41 5.00
CA GLU A 280 -15.44 4.88 3.73
C GLU A 280 -15.05 3.40 3.90
N MET A 281 -15.50 2.52 2.98
CA MET A 281 -15.27 1.08 3.06
C MET A 281 -14.55 0.53 1.83
N GLY A 282 -13.32 0.07 2.05
CA GLY A 282 -12.43 -0.50 1.05
C GLY A 282 -12.33 -2.01 1.19
N ALA A 283 -12.10 -2.70 0.07
CA ALA A 283 -11.91 -4.15 0.07
C ALA A 283 -11.06 -4.56 -1.12
N ARG A 284 -10.27 -5.62 -0.92
CA ARG A 284 -9.51 -6.36 -1.94
C ARG A 284 -9.95 -7.82 -2.06
N ARG A 285 -10.77 -8.30 -1.11
CA ARG A 285 -11.32 -9.67 -1.11
C ARG A 285 -12.77 -9.68 -0.64
N CYS A 286 -13.50 -10.71 -1.05
CA CYS A 286 -14.86 -10.98 -0.58
C CYS A 286 -14.89 -11.12 0.96
N GLY A 287 -15.93 -10.58 1.59
CA GLY A 287 -16.15 -10.56 3.03
C GLY A 287 -15.54 -9.36 3.77
N GLU A 288 -14.63 -8.60 3.14
CA GLU A 288 -13.98 -7.47 3.81
C GLU A 288 -14.92 -6.26 3.99
N ILE A 289 -15.87 -6.03 3.07
CA ILE A 289 -16.89 -4.98 3.25
C ILE A 289 -17.87 -5.39 4.36
N LYS A 290 -18.26 -6.66 4.40
CA LYS A 290 -19.07 -7.19 5.50
C LYS A 290 -18.38 -7.01 6.85
N GLU A 291 -17.08 -7.30 6.96
CA GLU A 291 -16.32 -7.08 8.20
C GLU A 291 -16.36 -5.61 8.64
N LEU A 292 -16.24 -4.67 7.70
CA LEU A 292 -16.38 -3.24 7.99
C LEU A 292 -17.79 -2.86 8.46
N CYS A 293 -18.82 -3.48 7.88
CA CYS A 293 -20.22 -3.29 8.30
C CYS A 293 -20.47 -3.85 9.70
N ASP A 294 -19.85 -4.98 10.07
CA ASP A 294 -19.95 -5.55 11.42
C ASP A 294 -19.34 -4.61 12.49
N ILE A 295 -18.38 -3.76 12.09
CA ILE A 295 -17.76 -2.74 12.96
C ILE A 295 -18.58 -1.45 13.00
N ALA A 296 -18.85 -0.86 11.83
CA ALA A 296 -19.43 0.47 11.72
C ALA A 296 -20.97 0.49 11.78
N LYS A 297 -21.62 -0.65 11.52
CA LYS A 297 -23.08 -0.86 11.55
C LYS A 297 -23.89 0.25 10.84
N PRO A 298 -23.64 0.50 9.54
CA PRO A 298 -24.31 1.57 8.81
C PRO A 298 -25.81 1.31 8.68
N LYS A 299 -26.61 2.38 8.80
CA LYS A 299 -28.04 2.38 8.44
C LYS A 299 -28.25 2.79 6.98
N TYR A 300 -27.36 3.62 6.45
CA TYR A 300 -27.41 4.10 5.07
C TYR A 300 -26.17 3.62 4.31
N GLY A 301 -26.35 3.16 3.07
CA GLY A 301 -25.27 2.66 2.24
C GLY A 301 -25.24 3.34 0.87
N ILE A 302 -24.11 3.95 0.49
CA ILE A 302 -23.92 4.54 -0.84
C ILE A 302 -22.95 3.67 -1.65
N LEU A 303 -23.40 3.21 -2.82
CA LEU A 303 -22.53 2.61 -3.83
C LEU A 303 -22.09 3.72 -4.79
N THR A 304 -20.80 3.85 -5.05
CA THR A 304 -20.29 4.89 -5.97
C THR A 304 -20.07 4.38 -7.39
N SER A 305 -19.50 3.19 -7.54
CA SER A 305 -19.27 2.54 -8.84
C SER A 305 -18.80 1.10 -8.69
N ILE A 306 -18.95 0.30 -9.75
CA ILE A 306 -18.35 -1.03 -9.91
C ILE A 306 -17.52 -1.02 -11.20
N GLY A 307 -16.25 -1.41 -11.10
CA GLY A 307 -15.35 -1.47 -12.25
C GLY A 307 -14.13 -2.35 -11.99
N ASN A 308 -13.27 -2.45 -13.00
CA ASN A 308 -12.10 -3.32 -13.02
C ASN A 308 -10.97 -2.78 -12.11
N GLN A 309 -11.08 -2.98 -10.80
CA GLN A 309 -10.08 -2.59 -9.81
C GLN A 309 -9.59 -3.79 -9.01
N HIS A 310 -8.28 -3.88 -8.76
CA HIS A 310 -7.67 -4.95 -7.97
C HIS A 310 -8.05 -6.35 -8.49
N LEU A 311 -8.12 -6.51 -9.82
CA LEU A 311 -8.51 -7.77 -10.46
C LEU A 311 -7.58 -8.92 -10.07
N GLU A 312 -6.28 -8.64 -9.84
CA GLU A 312 -5.33 -9.64 -9.33
C GLU A 312 -5.77 -10.28 -8.01
N THR A 313 -6.41 -9.51 -7.11
CA THR A 313 -6.86 -10.03 -5.81
C THR A 313 -8.29 -10.54 -5.82
N PHE A 314 -9.18 -9.93 -6.61
CA PHE A 314 -10.58 -10.33 -6.70
C PHE A 314 -10.83 -11.50 -7.66
N GLY A 315 -9.94 -11.71 -8.64
CA GLY A 315 -10.05 -12.72 -9.68
C GLY A 315 -11.07 -12.40 -10.78
N SER A 316 -12.20 -11.76 -10.46
CA SER A 316 -13.24 -11.44 -11.45
C SER A 316 -14.09 -10.21 -11.07
N ILE A 317 -14.78 -9.63 -12.06
CA ILE A 317 -15.68 -8.48 -11.87
C ILE A 317 -16.92 -8.86 -11.06
N GLU A 318 -17.39 -10.10 -11.17
CA GLU A 318 -18.51 -10.64 -10.40
C GLU A 318 -18.18 -10.69 -8.90
N ASN A 319 -16.94 -11.05 -8.56
CA ASN A 319 -16.47 -11.01 -7.18
C ASN A 319 -16.40 -9.57 -6.64
N ILE A 320 -15.99 -8.60 -7.48
CA ILE A 320 -16.03 -7.17 -7.12
C ILE A 320 -17.48 -6.74 -6.86
N GLN A 321 -18.39 -7.02 -7.79
CA GLN A 321 -19.82 -6.69 -7.65
C GLN A 321 -20.40 -7.27 -6.36
N LYS A 322 -20.21 -8.58 -6.13
CA LYS A 322 -20.66 -9.25 -4.90
C LYS A 322 -20.09 -8.61 -3.65
N THR A 323 -18.78 -8.31 -3.64
CA THR A 323 -18.10 -7.71 -2.49
C THR A 323 -18.63 -6.31 -2.20
N LYS A 324 -18.83 -5.45 -3.21
CA LYS A 324 -19.37 -4.10 -3.00
C LYS A 324 -20.83 -4.14 -2.55
N TYR A 325 -21.59 -5.12 -3.02
CA TYR A 325 -22.98 -5.32 -2.60
C TYR A 325 -23.13 -5.74 -1.13
N GLU A 326 -22.08 -6.29 -0.49
CA GLU A 326 -22.11 -6.66 0.94
C GLU A 326 -22.54 -5.51 1.84
N LEU A 327 -22.21 -4.25 1.49
CA LEU A 327 -22.67 -3.08 2.24
C LEU A 327 -24.21 -3.02 2.26
N MET A 328 -24.83 -3.15 1.09
CA MET A 328 -26.29 -3.07 0.94
C MET A 328 -27.00 -4.26 1.58
N GLN A 329 -26.36 -5.43 1.60
CA GLN A 329 -26.85 -6.61 2.29
C GLN A 329 -26.73 -6.52 3.83
N SER A 330 -25.84 -5.67 4.32
CA SER A 330 -25.58 -5.51 5.75
C SER A 330 -26.41 -4.40 6.40
N LEU A 331 -27.17 -3.63 5.60
CA LEU A 331 -28.07 -2.61 6.13
C LEU A 331 -29.24 -3.26 6.90
N PRO A 332 -29.75 -2.61 7.96
CA PRO A 332 -30.96 -3.06 8.64
C PRO A 332 -32.19 -2.97 7.72
N ALA A 333 -33.30 -3.60 8.09
CA ALA A 333 -34.51 -3.65 7.26
C ALA A 333 -35.12 -2.26 6.95
N ASP A 334 -34.93 -1.30 7.86
CA ASP A 334 -35.31 0.11 7.72
C ASP A 334 -34.15 1.00 7.21
N GLY A 335 -33.03 0.39 6.84
CA GLY A 335 -31.89 1.05 6.22
C GLY A 335 -32.12 1.32 4.74
N LYS A 336 -31.46 2.34 4.19
CA LYS A 336 -31.64 2.76 2.79
C LYS A 336 -30.35 2.68 1.98
N ALA A 337 -30.45 2.07 0.80
CA ALA A 337 -29.36 1.90 -0.14
C ALA A 337 -29.46 2.89 -1.31
N PHE A 338 -28.35 3.54 -1.66
CA PHE A 338 -28.25 4.51 -2.75
C PHE A 338 -27.38 3.95 -3.87
N PHE A 339 -27.92 3.91 -5.08
CA PHE A 339 -27.27 3.33 -6.26
C PHE A 339 -27.16 4.35 -7.40
N PRO A 340 -26.01 4.38 -8.11
CA PRO A 340 -25.85 5.22 -9.28
C PRO A 340 -26.53 4.54 -10.49
N ALA A 341 -27.22 5.32 -11.30
CA ALA A 341 -27.68 4.92 -12.62
C ALA A 341 -26.51 4.95 -13.61
N ASP A 342 -25.72 3.87 -13.63
CA ASP A 342 -24.58 3.68 -14.51
C ASP A 342 -24.93 3.01 -15.85
N GLY A 343 -26.18 2.58 -16.02
CA GLY A 343 -26.63 1.80 -17.18
C GLY A 343 -26.03 0.40 -17.25
N ALA A 344 -25.47 -0.11 -16.14
CA ALA A 344 -24.71 -1.34 -16.08
C ALA A 344 -24.87 -2.05 -14.71
N LEU A 345 -23.75 -2.41 -14.08
CA LEU A 345 -23.69 -3.31 -12.93
C LEU A 345 -24.33 -2.73 -11.67
N CYS A 346 -24.25 -1.41 -11.46
CA CYS A 346 -24.84 -0.79 -10.27
C CYS A 346 -26.37 -0.74 -10.39
N GLU A 347 -26.90 -0.46 -11.58
CA GLU A 347 -28.34 -0.47 -11.83
C GLU A 347 -28.93 -1.89 -11.73
N ASP A 348 -28.19 -2.93 -12.15
CA ASP A 348 -28.60 -4.32 -11.93
C ASP A 348 -28.71 -4.66 -10.43
N LEU A 349 -27.75 -4.21 -9.61
CA LEU A 349 -27.84 -4.36 -8.16
C LEU A 349 -29.02 -3.59 -7.57
N TYR A 350 -29.30 -2.38 -8.07
CA TYR A 350 -30.48 -1.62 -7.68
C TYR A 350 -31.76 -2.41 -7.95
N ARG A 351 -31.91 -3.03 -9.13
CA ARG A 351 -33.09 -3.85 -9.48
C ARG A 351 -33.21 -5.08 -8.57
N GLN A 352 -32.09 -5.73 -8.23
CA GLN A 352 -32.05 -6.90 -7.36
C GLN A 352 -32.31 -6.58 -5.87
N HIS A 353 -32.00 -5.36 -5.42
CA HIS A 353 -32.17 -4.97 -4.02
C HIS A 353 -33.66 -4.84 -3.65
N THR A 354 -34.05 -5.44 -2.53
CA THR A 354 -35.47 -5.53 -2.09
C THR A 354 -35.82 -4.57 -0.96
N GLY A 355 -34.83 -4.02 -0.25
CA GLY A 355 -35.04 -3.04 0.82
C GLY A 355 -35.28 -1.61 0.29
N PRO A 356 -35.44 -0.64 1.21
CA PRO A 356 -35.50 0.77 0.85
C PRO A 356 -34.30 1.18 -0.01
N LYS A 357 -34.58 1.78 -1.16
CA LYS A 357 -33.54 2.15 -2.13
C LYS A 357 -33.84 3.46 -2.83
N CYS A 358 -32.79 4.05 -3.41
CA CYS A 358 -32.83 5.27 -4.21
C CYS A 358 -31.89 5.11 -5.39
N LEU A 359 -32.36 5.41 -6.59
CA LEU A 359 -31.55 5.50 -7.80
C LEU A 359 -31.20 6.97 -8.06
N PHE A 360 -29.91 7.27 -8.24
CA PHE A 360 -29.46 8.63 -8.55
C PHE A 360 -28.64 8.68 -9.84
N GLY A 361 -28.76 9.75 -10.62
CA GLY A 361 -27.99 9.90 -11.85
C GLY A 361 -28.49 10.98 -12.79
N LEU A 362 -28.20 10.83 -14.08
CA LEU A 362 -28.51 11.85 -15.09
C LEU A 362 -29.73 11.50 -15.96
N THR A 363 -30.38 10.35 -15.71
CA THR A 363 -31.51 9.85 -16.51
C THR A 363 -32.86 10.20 -15.87
N GLU A 364 -33.94 10.07 -16.65
CA GLU A 364 -35.29 10.41 -16.17
C GLU A 364 -35.85 9.43 -15.14
N ASP A 365 -35.42 8.18 -15.17
CA ASP A 365 -35.89 7.13 -14.26
C ASP A 365 -35.32 7.26 -12.84
N CYS A 366 -34.36 8.16 -12.62
CA CYS A 366 -33.73 8.38 -11.32
C CYS A 366 -34.70 9.06 -10.33
N ASP A 367 -34.58 8.69 -9.05
CA ASP A 367 -35.26 9.37 -7.94
C ASP A 367 -34.61 10.72 -7.62
N VAL A 368 -33.30 10.83 -7.82
CA VAL A 368 -32.52 12.07 -7.67
C VAL A 368 -31.69 12.28 -8.93
N ARG A 369 -31.84 13.44 -9.59
CA ARG A 369 -31.15 13.71 -10.84
C ARG A 369 -30.65 15.14 -10.99
N ALA A 370 -29.63 15.31 -11.81
CA ALA A 370 -29.24 16.61 -12.35
C ALA A 370 -29.90 16.81 -13.72
N VAL A 371 -30.58 17.94 -13.90
CA VAL A 371 -31.06 18.42 -15.20
C VAL A 371 -30.37 19.74 -15.54
N ASN A 372 -30.42 20.16 -16.81
CA ASN A 372 -29.74 21.37 -17.29
C ASN A 372 -28.23 21.38 -16.92
N LEU A 373 -27.61 20.20 -16.93
CA LEU A 373 -26.21 20.04 -16.51
C LEU A 373 -25.26 20.69 -17.52
N ASP A 374 -24.52 21.68 -17.04
CA ASP A 374 -23.36 22.25 -17.71
C ASP A 374 -22.09 21.88 -16.93
N VAL A 375 -21.10 21.33 -17.63
CA VAL A 375 -19.81 20.93 -17.05
C VAL A 375 -18.72 21.73 -17.73
N GLY A 376 -18.07 22.59 -16.96
CA GLY A 376 -17.04 23.50 -17.42
C GLY A 376 -15.64 23.15 -16.91
N PRO A 377 -14.62 23.90 -17.38
CA PRO A 377 -13.25 23.72 -16.95
C PRO A 377 -13.01 24.12 -15.49
N PHE A 378 -13.85 24.96 -14.89
CA PHE A 378 -13.67 25.50 -13.53
C PHE A 378 -14.74 25.04 -12.53
N GLY A 379 -15.62 24.13 -12.93
CA GLY A 379 -16.75 23.70 -12.12
C GLY A 379 -17.91 23.22 -12.97
N SER A 380 -19.04 22.96 -12.32
CA SER A 380 -20.27 22.53 -12.98
C SER A 380 -21.49 23.21 -12.37
N GLU A 381 -22.52 23.38 -13.17
CA GLU A 381 -23.81 23.97 -12.78
C GLU A 381 -24.95 23.04 -13.24
N PHE A 382 -25.97 22.86 -12.41
CA PHE A 382 -27.11 22.01 -12.73
C PHE A 382 -28.30 22.31 -11.82
N ASP A 383 -29.49 21.91 -12.25
CA ASP A 383 -30.66 21.90 -11.38
C ASP A 383 -30.81 20.51 -10.76
N LEU A 384 -30.75 20.44 -9.43
CA LEU A 384 -31.00 19.23 -8.66
C LEU A 384 -32.50 19.01 -8.53
N GLN A 385 -32.97 17.87 -9.04
CA GLN A 385 -34.36 17.45 -8.93
C GLN A 385 -34.48 16.17 -8.10
N ILE A 386 -35.37 16.19 -7.11
CA ILE A 386 -35.72 15.01 -6.30
C ILE A 386 -37.18 14.65 -6.58
N ARG A 387 -37.45 13.37 -6.84
CA ARG A 387 -38.77 12.85 -7.17
C ARG A 387 -39.77 13.16 -6.05
N GLY A 388 -40.83 13.91 -6.40
CA GLY A 388 -41.86 14.31 -5.46
C GLY A 388 -41.53 15.55 -4.62
N ALA A 389 -40.42 16.23 -4.90
CA ALA A 389 -40.02 17.49 -4.29
C ALA A 389 -39.79 18.58 -5.35
N ASP A 390 -39.52 19.80 -4.88
CA ASP A 390 -39.11 20.92 -5.72
C ASP A 390 -37.69 20.72 -6.30
N SER A 391 -37.31 21.62 -7.21
CA SER A 391 -35.97 21.65 -7.81
C SER A 391 -35.17 22.82 -7.25
N VAL A 392 -33.86 22.66 -7.10
CA VAL A 392 -32.95 23.73 -6.67
C VAL A 392 -31.75 23.84 -7.61
N HIS A 393 -31.33 25.07 -7.89
CA HIS A 393 -30.13 25.31 -8.69
C HIS A 393 -28.86 25.11 -7.84
N CYS A 394 -27.89 24.39 -8.40
CA CYS A 394 -26.64 24.02 -7.75
C CYS A 394 -25.43 24.42 -8.60
N THR A 395 -24.39 24.92 -7.93
CA THR A 395 -23.09 25.23 -8.53
C THR A 395 -22.00 24.54 -7.70
N THR A 396 -20.96 24.02 -8.34
CA THR A 396 -19.82 23.40 -7.64
C THR A 396 -18.52 23.63 -8.40
N GLU A 397 -17.40 23.74 -7.68
CA GLU A 397 -16.05 23.82 -8.26
C GLU A 397 -15.51 22.43 -8.66
N LEU A 398 -16.21 21.35 -8.31
CA LEU A 398 -15.81 20.00 -8.66
C LEU A 398 -15.87 19.77 -10.17
N LEU A 399 -14.79 19.20 -10.71
CA LEU A 399 -14.64 18.99 -12.15
C LEU A 399 -15.18 17.64 -12.60
N GLY A 400 -15.83 17.63 -13.77
CA GLY A 400 -16.20 16.42 -14.49
C GLY A 400 -17.50 15.75 -14.06
N LYS A 401 -18.18 15.12 -15.03
CA LYS A 401 -19.50 14.48 -14.87
C LYS A 401 -19.54 13.41 -13.77
N HIS A 402 -18.44 12.69 -13.56
CA HIS A 402 -18.33 11.65 -12.54
C HIS A 402 -18.41 12.23 -11.11
N ASN A 403 -17.92 13.46 -10.88
CA ASN A 403 -18.10 14.13 -9.60
C ASN A 403 -19.54 14.57 -9.40
N ILE A 404 -20.26 14.94 -10.47
CA ILE A 404 -21.70 15.21 -10.40
C ILE A 404 -22.46 13.95 -9.99
N MET A 405 -22.11 12.78 -10.54
CA MET A 405 -22.68 11.50 -10.06
C MET A 405 -22.44 11.28 -8.56
N ASN A 406 -21.22 11.56 -8.07
CA ASN A 406 -20.92 11.47 -6.64
C ASN A 406 -21.77 12.46 -5.82
N VAL A 407 -21.89 13.71 -6.27
CA VAL A 407 -22.69 14.76 -5.64
C VAL A 407 -24.17 14.36 -5.55
N LEU A 408 -24.74 13.79 -6.61
CA LEU A 408 -26.13 13.34 -6.63
C LEU A 408 -26.38 12.22 -5.62
N GLY A 409 -25.45 11.27 -5.46
CA GLY A 409 -25.52 10.26 -4.42
C GLY A 409 -25.47 10.85 -3.01
N CYS A 410 -24.66 11.90 -2.82
CA CYS A 410 -24.58 12.63 -1.55
C CYS A 410 -25.86 13.42 -1.25
N ALA A 411 -26.41 14.12 -2.26
CA ALA A 411 -27.65 14.87 -2.16
C ALA A 411 -28.83 13.96 -1.83
N ALA A 412 -28.90 12.77 -2.44
CA ALA A 412 -29.92 11.77 -2.13
C ALA A 412 -29.87 11.31 -0.67
N ALA A 413 -28.67 11.03 -0.16
CA ALA A 413 -28.49 10.66 1.25
C ALA A 413 -28.79 11.82 2.21
N ALA A 414 -28.37 13.05 1.87
CA ALA A 414 -28.64 14.23 2.67
C ALA A 414 -30.13 14.56 2.76
N TYR A 415 -30.86 14.45 1.65
CA TYR A 415 -32.30 14.65 1.62
C TYR A 415 -33.04 13.60 2.46
N GLU A 416 -32.62 12.33 2.39
CA GLU A 416 -33.15 11.26 3.26
C GLU A 416 -32.90 11.54 4.76
N LEU A 417 -31.78 12.18 5.08
CA LEU A 417 -31.45 12.65 6.43
C LEU A 417 -32.14 13.99 6.77
N GLY A 418 -33.06 14.46 5.93
CA GLY A 418 -33.93 15.59 6.19
C GLY A 418 -33.25 16.96 6.09
N LEU A 419 -32.21 17.10 5.27
CA LEU A 419 -31.74 18.42 4.85
C LEU A 419 -32.72 19.02 3.83
N THR A 420 -32.91 20.34 3.87
CA THR A 420 -33.69 21.03 2.84
C THR A 420 -32.89 21.12 1.53
N LEU A 421 -33.57 21.38 0.42
CA LEU A 421 -32.89 21.55 -0.88
C LEU A 421 -31.89 22.71 -0.86
N GLU A 422 -32.20 23.79 -0.13
CA GLU A 422 -31.33 24.94 0.03
C GLU A 422 -30.08 24.59 0.83
N GLN A 423 -30.21 23.80 1.91
CA GLN A 423 -29.06 23.30 2.65
C GLN A 423 -28.19 22.39 1.77
N ILE A 424 -28.81 21.51 0.97
CA ILE A 424 -28.10 20.64 0.05
C ILE A 424 -27.33 21.47 -0.99
N ALA A 425 -27.97 22.45 -1.62
CA ALA A 425 -27.34 23.32 -2.61
C ALA A 425 -26.17 24.13 -2.00
N ALA A 426 -26.35 24.67 -0.79
CA ALA A 426 -25.30 25.39 -0.06
C ALA A 426 -24.11 24.47 0.26
N GLY A 427 -24.37 23.23 0.69
CA GLY A 427 -23.34 22.22 0.94
C GLY A 427 -22.58 21.80 -0.33
N ILE A 428 -23.28 21.65 -1.46
CA ILE A 428 -22.68 21.34 -2.77
C ILE A 428 -21.74 22.46 -3.21
N GLN A 429 -22.15 23.72 -3.00
CA GLN A 429 -21.33 24.90 -3.33
C GLN A 429 -20.05 24.97 -2.50
N LYS A 430 -20.09 24.53 -1.24
CA LYS A 430 -18.92 24.48 -0.33
C LYS A 430 -18.02 23.26 -0.54
N ALA A 431 -18.42 22.30 -1.36
CA ALA A 431 -17.66 21.07 -1.54
C ALA A 431 -16.36 21.33 -2.32
N GLU A 432 -15.23 21.12 -1.66
CA GLU A 432 -13.91 21.32 -2.25
C GLU A 432 -13.38 20.05 -2.95
N PRO A 433 -12.56 20.19 -3.99
CA PRO A 433 -11.82 19.07 -4.57
C PRO A 433 -10.94 18.38 -3.52
N VAL A 434 -10.90 17.05 -3.56
CA VAL A 434 -9.98 16.28 -2.72
C VAL A 434 -8.58 16.32 -3.33
N GLU A 435 -7.57 16.45 -2.48
CA GLU A 435 -6.16 16.41 -2.89
C GLU A 435 -5.87 15.20 -3.79
N HIS A 436 -5.17 15.45 -4.91
CA HIS A 436 -4.83 14.45 -5.94
C HIS A 436 -6.02 13.72 -6.60
N ARG A 437 -7.22 14.34 -6.64
CA ARG A 437 -8.42 13.78 -7.29
C ARG A 437 -9.10 14.80 -8.20
N LEU A 438 -8.54 15.01 -9.39
CA LEU A 438 -8.89 16.08 -10.32
C LEU A 438 -8.95 17.46 -9.66
N GLN A 439 -7.98 17.73 -8.79
CA GLN A 439 -7.84 19.01 -8.12
C GLN A 439 -7.26 20.02 -9.11
N LEU A 440 -7.98 21.12 -9.34
CA LEU A 440 -7.46 22.23 -10.11
C LEU A 440 -6.60 23.14 -9.21
N ILE A 441 -5.35 23.30 -9.59
CA ILE A 441 -4.37 24.16 -8.93
C ILE A 441 -4.02 25.29 -9.91
N ASN A 442 -4.16 26.52 -9.43
CA ASN A 442 -3.76 27.73 -10.17
C ASN A 442 -2.57 28.40 -9.47
N PRO A 443 -1.33 28.22 -9.97
CA PRO A 443 -0.14 28.85 -9.40
C PRO A 443 -0.06 30.38 -9.61
N ASN A 444 -1.02 31.00 -10.29
CA ASN A 444 -1.07 32.43 -10.62
C ASN A 444 0.08 32.92 -11.53
N ASN A 445 0.68 32.03 -12.32
CA ASN A 445 1.74 32.33 -13.28
C ASN A 445 1.27 32.18 -14.74
N GLY A 446 -0.04 32.03 -14.97
CA GLY A 446 -0.65 31.80 -16.27
C GLY A 446 -0.67 30.33 -16.73
N THR A 447 -0.25 29.38 -15.90
CA THR A 447 -0.44 27.94 -16.13
C THR A 447 -1.52 27.38 -15.21
N LEU A 448 -2.10 26.25 -15.58
CA LEU A 448 -3.01 25.49 -14.72
C LEU A 448 -2.48 24.08 -14.53
N VAL A 449 -2.71 23.51 -13.35
CA VAL A 449 -2.36 22.12 -13.04
C VAL A 449 -3.61 21.39 -12.59
N ILE A 450 -3.93 20.29 -13.23
CA ILE A 450 -4.94 19.34 -12.80
C ILE A 450 -4.19 18.18 -12.15
N ASP A 451 -4.35 18.04 -10.84
CA ASP A 451 -3.73 16.99 -10.06
C ASP A 451 -4.72 15.84 -9.84
N ASP A 452 -4.49 14.74 -10.55
CA ASP A 452 -5.19 13.45 -10.41
C ASP A 452 -4.20 12.33 -10.06
N ALA A 453 -3.13 12.66 -9.33
CA ALA A 453 -1.99 11.77 -9.13
C ALA A 453 -2.21 10.65 -8.09
N PHE A 454 -3.42 10.38 -7.60
CA PHE A 454 -3.60 9.39 -6.52
C PHE A 454 -3.61 7.93 -6.99
N ASN A 455 -4.50 7.57 -7.92
CA ASN A 455 -4.63 6.21 -8.44
C ASN A 455 -5.41 6.21 -9.74
N SER A 456 -4.86 5.57 -10.76
CA SER A 456 -5.43 5.55 -12.09
C SER A 456 -6.15 4.24 -12.43
N ASN A 457 -7.17 4.36 -13.27
CA ASN A 457 -7.97 3.26 -13.77
C ASN A 457 -8.63 3.67 -15.12
N PRO A 458 -9.16 2.72 -15.91
CA PRO A 458 -9.67 3.03 -17.24
C PRO A 458 -10.78 4.08 -17.31
N ASN A 459 -11.65 4.13 -16.28
CA ASN A 459 -12.73 5.11 -16.19
C ASN A 459 -12.20 6.47 -15.69
N GLY A 460 -11.27 6.47 -14.73
CA GLY A 460 -10.60 7.65 -14.21
C GLY A 460 -9.84 8.40 -15.30
N THR A 461 -8.95 7.71 -16.04
CA THR A 461 -8.20 8.31 -17.16
C THR A 461 -9.12 8.90 -18.22
N LYS A 462 -10.24 8.22 -18.53
CA LYS A 462 -11.24 8.75 -19.47
C LYS A 462 -11.85 10.05 -18.96
N ALA A 463 -12.28 10.09 -17.70
CA ALA A 463 -12.85 11.28 -17.08
C ALA A 463 -11.83 12.43 -17.01
N ALA A 464 -10.57 12.14 -16.67
CA ALA A 464 -9.49 13.12 -16.64
C ALA A 464 -9.22 13.71 -18.03
N MET A 465 -9.21 12.88 -19.09
CA MET A 465 -9.08 13.34 -20.47
C MET A 465 -10.28 14.18 -20.93
N GLU A 466 -11.50 13.82 -20.54
CA GLU A 466 -12.71 14.61 -20.81
C GLU A 466 -12.61 16.00 -20.17
N VAL A 467 -12.21 16.08 -18.89
CA VAL A 467 -11.99 17.36 -18.20
C VAL A 467 -10.88 18.17 -18.88
N LEU A 468 -9.73 17.56 -19.16
CA LEU A 468 -8.61 18.21 -19.84
C LEU A 468 -9.03 18.78 -21.21
N SER A 469 -9.92 18.10 -21.93
CA SER A 469 -10.39 18.54 -23.25
C SER A 469 -11.18 19.85 -23.24
N MET A 470 -11.79 20.20 -22.10
CA MET A 470 -12.59 21.41 -21.91
C MET A 470 -11.75 22.69 -21.89
N TYR A 471 -10.43 22.57 -21.65
CA TYR A 471 -9.49 23.69 -21.64
C TYR A 471 -9.04 24.08 -23.06
N THR A 472 -10.01 24.47 -23.90
CA THR A 472 -9.81 24.71 -25.34
C THR A 472 -8.85 25.88 -25.65
N GLN A 473 -8.73 26.82 -24.73
CA GLN A 473 -7.82 27.97 -24.85
C GLN A 473 -6.39 27.67 -24.37
N PHE A 474 -6.16 26.51 -23.76
CA PHE A 474 -4.86 26.11 -23.22
C PHE A 474 -4.21 25.04 -24.08
N ARG A 475 -2.88 25.05 -24.08
CA ARG A 475 -2.08 23.94 -24.60
C ARG A 475 -2.01 22.86 -23.53
N LYS A 476 -2.43 21.65 -23.87
CA LYS A 476 -2.66 20.55 -22.93
C LYS A 476 -1.45 19.62 -22.89
N ILE A 477 -0.95 19.37 -21.68
CA ILE A 477 0.18 18.48 -21.41
C ILE A 477 -0.30 17.41 -20.43
N CYS A 478 -0.01 16.13 -20.71
CA CYS A 478 -0.28 15.04 -19.77
C CYS A 478 1.04 14.44 -19.29
N VAL A 479 1.18 14.28 -17.97
CA VAL A 479 2.30 13.61 -17.32
C VAL A 479 1.76 12.34 -16.65
N THR A 480 2.26 11.18 -17.05
CA THR A 480 1.74 9.91 -16.50
C THR A 480 2.75 8.75 -16.57
N PRO A 481 2.83 7.91 -15.52
CA PRO A 481 3.49 6.61 -15.58
C PRO A 481 2.64 5.50 -16.21
N GLY A 482 1.37 5.76 -16.53
CA GLY A 482 0.40 4.74 -16.94
C GLY A 482 -0.32 4.06 -15.80
N MET A 483 -1.32 3.25 -16.12
CA MET A 483 -2.12 2.45 -15.18
C MET A 483 -1.41 1.15 -14.78
N VAL A 484 -1.65 0.70 -13.54
CA VAL A 484 -1.14 -0.57 -12.99
C VAL A 484 -2.23 -1.37 -12.29
N GLU A 485 -1.93 -2.62 -11.90
CA GLU A 485 -2.84 -3.54 -11.18
C GLU A 485 -4.07 -3.98 -12.00
N LEU A 486 -3.96 -3.95 -13.33
CA LEU A 486 -5.04 -4.36 -14.26
C LEU A 486 -4.88 -5.80 -14.77
N GLY A 487 -3.83 -6.51 -14.36
CA GLY A 487 -3.55 -7.89 -14.78
C GLY A 487 -3.30 -7.99 -16.28
N GLU A 488 -3.92 -8.98 -16.94
CA GLU A 488 -3.75 -9.22 -18.39
C GLU A 488 -4.24 -8.06 -19.27
N LYS A 489 -5.10 -7.18 -18.74
CA LYS A 489 -5.64 -6.01 -19.47
C LYS A 489 -4.74 -4.78 -19.41
N GLU A 490 -3.66 -4.80 -18.63
CA GLU A 490 -2.83 -3.62 -18.39
C GLU A 490 -2.21 -3.05 -19.68
N GLU A 491 -1.71 -3.91 -20.57
CA GLU A 491 -1.11 -3.47 -21.85
C GLU A 491 -2.16 -2.84 -22.77
N GLU A 492 -3.33 -3.47 -22.90
CA GLU A 492 -4.45 -3.02 -23.73
C GLU A 492 -4.99 -1.66 -23.26
N GLU A 493 -5.25 -1.53 -21.96
CA GLU A 493 -5.82 -0.30 -21.38
C GLU A 493 -4.82 0.87 -21.44
N ASN A 494 -3.52 0.61 -21.23
CA ASN A 494 -2.50 1.64 -21.39
C ASN A 494 -2.31 2.06 -22.86
N GLN A 495 -2.45 1.13 -23.81
CA GLN A 495 -2.47 1.47 -25.23
C GLN A 495 -3.69 2.34 -25.57
N ALA A 496 -4.88 1.96 -25.10
CA ALA A 496 -6.10 2.76 -25.29
C ALA A 496 -5.99 4.15 -24.63
N PHE A 497 -5.31 4.25 -23.49
CA PHE A 497 -5.03 5.53 -22.85
C PHE A 497 -4.14 6.42 -23.70
N GLY A 498 -3.09 5.87 -24.32
CA GLY A 498 -2.26 6.58 -25.31
C GLY A 498 -3.08 7.12 -26.48
N GLU A 499 -4.01 6.33 -27.02
CA GLU A 499 -4.90 6.76 -28.11
C GLU A 499 -5.82 7.92 -27.68
N ARG A 500 -6.34 7.89 -26.44
CA ARG A 500 -7.16 9.00 -25.90
C ARG A 500 -6.35 10.27 -25.70
N MET A 501 -5.12 10.15 -25.17
CA MET A 501 -4.23 11.30 -25.01
C MET A 501 -3.92 11.96 -26.35
N ALA A 502 -3.76 11.19 -27.43
CA ALA A 502 -3.49 11.74 -28.75
C ALA A 502 -4.61 12.66 -29.27
N ALA A 503 -5.86 12.42 -28.87
CA ALA A 503 -7.01 13.24 -29.26
C ALA A 503 -7.13 14.57 -28.48
N VAL A 504 -6.47 14.67 -27.32
CA VAL A 504 -6.67 15.76 -26.36
C VAL A 504 -5.41 16.62 -26.19
N CYS A 505 -4.27 15.97 -26.00
CA CYS A 505 -3.01 16.58 -25.59
C CYS A 505 -2.25 17.15 -26.80
N GLN A 506 -1.34 18.07 -26.52
CA GLN A 506 -0.33 18.54 -27.47
C GLN A 506 1.04 17.97 -27.15
N PHE A 507 1.31 17.68 -25.86
CA PHE A 507 2.52 17.01 -25.40
C PHE A 507 2.18 15.94 -24.37
N VAL A 508 2.98 14.88 -24.34
CA VAL A 508 2.87 13.82 -23.33
C VAL A 508 4.24 13.51 -22.76
N ILE A 509 4.33 13.46 -21.44
CA ILE A 509 5.52 13.07 -20.69
C ILE A 509 5.22 11.75 -19.98
N LEU A 510 5.86 10.68 -20.44
CA LEU A 510 5.71 9.34 -19.88
C LEU A 510 6.78 9.09 -18.82
N VAL A 511 6.41 8.40 -17.75
CA VAL A 511 7.32 8.06 -16.64
C VAL A 511 7.57 6.55 -16.60
N GLY A 512 8.85 6.17 -16.66
CA GLY A 512 9.31 4.78 -16.62
C GLY A 512 9.42 4.16 -18.02
N GLN A 513 10.64 3.78 -18.40
CA GLN A 513 10.96 3.29 -19.75
C GLN A 513 10.12 2.09 -20.20
N THR A 514 9.93 1.10 -19.33
CA THR A 514 9.21 -0.12 -19.68
C THR A 514 7.70 0.10 -19.76
N ARG A 515 7.13 0.90 -18.85
CA ARG A 515 5.67 1.15 -18.84
C ARG A 515 5.22 2.12 -19.91
N ALA A 516 6.10 3.02 -20.32
CA ALA A 516 5.83 3.94 -21.42
C ALA A 516 5.56 3.22 -22.75
N ILE A 517 6.02 1.97 -22.93
CA ILE A 517 5.93 1.23 -24.21
C ILE A 517 4.49 1.11 -24.74
N PRO A 518 3.51 0.52 -24.02
CA PRO A 518 2.14 0.41 -24.51
C PRO A 518 1.48 1.78 -24.78
N ILE A 519 1.72 2.76 -23.92
CA ILE A 519 1.15 4.11 -24.05
C ILE A 519 1.72 4.81 -25.29
N LYS A 520 3.04 4.77 -25.47
CA LYS A 520 3.73 5.30 -26.65
C LYS A 520 3.22 4.63 -27.92
N ARG A 521 2.99 3.30 -27.90
CA ARG A 521 2.39 2.58 -29.03
C ARG A 521 0.99 3.13 -29.37
N GLY A 522 0.16 3.38 -28.36
CA GLY A 522 -1.17 3.99 -28.53
C GLY A 522 -1.10 5.39 -29.15
N LEU A 523 -0.23 6.25 -28.61
CA LEU A 523 0.01 7.60 -29.14
C LEU A 523 0.41 7.59 -30.61
N LEU A 524 1.43 6.79 -30.96
CA LEU A 524 1.93 6.69 -32.33
C LEU A 524 0.89 6.10 -33.29
N LYS A 525 0.13 5.08 -32.84
CA LYS A 525 -0.95 4.47 -33.64
C LYS A 525 -2.05 5.49 -33.96
N ALA A 526 -2.33 6.41 -33.05
CA ALA A 526 -3.29 7.50 -33.25
C ALA A 526 -2.72 8.70 -34.04
N GLY A 527 -1.47 8.62 -34.52
CA GLY A 527 -0.83 9.68 -35.32
C GLY A 527 -0.26 10.84 -34.49
N PHE A 528 -0.01 10.63 -33.19
CA PHE A 528 0.59 11.66 -32.35
C PHE A 528 2.06 11.91 -32.77
N PRO A 529 2.51 13.17 -32.87
CA PRO A 529 3.88 13.49 -33.29
C PRO A 529 4.91 12.94 -32.31
N GLU A 530 5.88 12.16 -32.80
CA GLU A 530 6.88 11.51 -31.94
C GLU A 530 7.76 12.54 -31.21
N GLU A 531 8.03 13.69 -31.82
CA GLU A 531 8.75 14.82 -31.24
C GLU A 531 8.06 15.45 -30.02
N ASN A 532 6.76 15.17 -29.83
CA ASN A 532 5.97 15.67 -28.71
C ASN A 532 5.78 14.62 -27.59
N ILE A 533 6.42 13.45 -27.72
CA ILE A 533 6.42 12.38 -26.72
C ILE A 533 7.77 12.38 -26.00
N PHE A 534 7.74 12.68 -24.71
CA PHE A 534 8.92 12.61 -23.85
C PHE A 534 8.82 11.41 -22.91
N VAL A 535 9.96 10.81 -22.57
CA VAL A 535 10.03 9.68 -21.62
C VAL A 535 11.13 9.95 -20.60
N GLY A 536 10.74 10.09 -19.34
CA GLY A 536 11.65 10.14 -18.20
C GLY A 536 11.76 8.77 -17.53
N ASP A 537 12.93 8.44 -16.99
CA ASP A 537 13.19 7.22 -16.22
C ASP A 537 12.40 7.20 -14.90
N ASN A 538 12.18 8.37 -14.32
CA ASN A 538 11.49 8.57 -13.04
C ASN A 538 10.78 9.94 -13.00
N LEU A 539 10.04 10.17 -11.91
CA LEU A 539 9.26 11.40 -11.73
C LEU A 539 10.12 12.66 -11.70
N ASP A 540 11.34 12.59 -11.13
CA ASP A 540 12.26 13.74 -11.08
C ASP A 540 12.65 14.18 -12.49
N GLN A 541 13.05 13.23 -13.35
CA GLN A 541 13.40 13.52 -14.74
C GLN A 541 12.18 14.01 -15.55
N ALA A 542 11.00 13.43 -15.31
CA ALA A 542 9.77 13.90 -15.95
C ALA A 542 9.43 15.35 -15.53
N THR A 543 9.71 15.71 -14.28
CA THR A 543 9.55 17.07 -13.75
C THR A 543 10.56 18.05 -14.36
N GLU A 544 11.81 17.64 -14.56
CA GLU A 544 12.82 18.44 -15.28
C GLU A 544 12.39 18.71 -16.74
N ILE A 545 11.90 17.68 -17.44
CA ILE A 545 11.37 17.80 -18.81
C ILE A 545 10.18 18.77 -18.84
N LEU A 546 9.23 18.61 -17.91
CA LEU A 546 8.07 19.49 -17.80
C LEU A 546 8.51 20.95 -17.57
N GLY A 547 9.46 21.18 -16.66
CA GLY A 547 9.98 22.50 -16.35
C GLY A 547 10.61 23.21 -17.55
N ALA A 548 11.20 22.47 -18.49
CA ALA A 548 11.74 23.01 -19.74
C ALA A 548 10.66 23.27 -20.82
N LEU A 549 9.52 22.59 -20.74
CA LEU A 549 8.45 22.63 -21.74
C LEU A 549 7.34 23.65 -21.41
N ILE A 550 7.02 23.78 -20.13
CA ILE A 550 5.85 24.50 -19.62
C ILE A 550 5.98 26.02 -19.83
N ARG A 551 4.88 26.66 -20.23
CA ARG A 551 4.80 28.12 -20.41
C ARG A 551 3.40 28.65 -20.09
N PRO A 552 3.23 29.97 -19.85
CA PRO A 552 1.89 30.56 -19.69
C PRO A 552 0.97 30.20 -20.85
N GLY A 553 -0.29 29.85 -20.54
CA GLY A 553 -1.26 29.30 -21.48
C GLY A 553 -1.24 27.77 -21.57
N ASP A 554 -0.49 27.08 -20.71
CA ASP A 554 -0.51 25.62 -20.60
C ASP A 554 -1.42 25.15 -19.47
N VAL A 555 -2.05 23.99 -19.67
CA VAL A 555 -2.70 23.19 -18.64
C VAL A 555 -2.02 21.82 -18.57
N VAL A 556 -1.58 21.44 -17.38
CA VAL A 556 -0.86 20.19 -17.14
C VAL A 556 -1.74 19.26 -16.33
N LEU A 557 -2.02 18.07 -16.84
CA LEU A 557 -2.62 16.98 -16.07
C LEU A 557 -1.51 16.08 -15.55
N PHE A 558 -1.40 15.95 -14.24
CA PHE A 558 -0.70 14.83 -13.61
C PHE A 558 -1.71 13.71 -13.41
N GLU A 559 -1.54 12.61 -14.14
CA GLU A 559 -2.42 11.46 -14.02
C GLU A 559 -1.63 10.22 -13.60
N ASN A 560 -2.03 9.69 -12.45
CA ASN A 560 -1.40 8.63 -11.68
C ASN A 560 -0.05 9.00 -11.08
N ASP A 561 0.16 8.57 -9.83
CA ASP A 561 1.48 8.41 -9.23
C ASP A 561 1.67 6.95 -8.85
N LEU A 562 2.84 6.40 -9.14
CA LEU A 562 3.11 5.00 -8.87
C LEU A 562 3.69 4.82 -7.47
N PRO A 563 3.19 3.83 -6.70
CA PRO A 563 3.88 3.41 -5.48
C PRO A 563 5.31 2.94 -5.79
N ASP A 564 6.23 3.14 -4.86
CA ASP A 564 7.66 2.75 -4.94
C ASP A 564 7.90 1.31 -5.43
N HIS A 565 6.93 0.40 -5.26
CA HIS A 565 7.04 -0.99 -5.72
C HIS A 565 7.05 -1.12 -7.24
N TYR A 566 6.59 -0.10 -7.96
CA TYR A 566 6.44 -0.10 -9.40
C TYR A 566 7.54 0.73 -10.10
N GLU A 567 8.40 1.52 -9.45
CA GLU A 567 9.34 2.43 -10.15
C GLU A 567 10.49 1.78 -10.99
N HIS A 568 10.45 0.48 -11.29
CA HIS A 568 11.51 -0.22 -12.03
C HIS A 568 10.98 -0.98 -13.24
#